data_AF-A0A967HKJ0-F1
#
_entry.id   AF-A0A967HKJ0-F1
#
_cell.length_a   1.000
_cell.length_b   1.000
_cell.length_c   1.000
_cell.angle_alpha   90.00
_cell.angle_beta   90.00
_cell.angle_gamma   90.00
#
_symmetry.space_group_name_H-M   'P 1'
#
loop_
_entity.id
_entity.type
_entity.pdbx_description
1 polymer ?
#
loop_
_entity_poly.entity_id
_entity_poly.type
_entity_poly.pdbx_seq_one_letter_code
_entity_poly.pdbx_strand_id
1 'polypeptide(L)'
;CGQDSVDRTFTSVFTTDLRDPSRYLSRGSLVLTGLMWWRGPADSEVFVRAAADAGVAAVAAGEAALGTVPDDLVEECRRLELPLLRVPVEVSFGRITDTVTRRHEAERDRLLALTLGRQRQLLSAVAEGKPLGDLLALVGSATGVRCRVLTATGRQVDAAGPLPAADVDLLTRTFLVADRLPATVRLSGGEDASILAVEPGLDRRTGSWFLACDGRVDDWPAEVDATVRELAAVVAVERQRWDERRGLERRIADEVIALAAAGRSAQAELAIHLADLGADPAGPFLVAVAECPGGPPNLPHAAVHDAALHVTAHPVTGDHEGRAVAVIAGGTDDVGVLRAALERLAPGLQRTPLVAGIAGPVTPEALSGALDEALYAARLAASRAAAVSVVTSDEVTSHVALLSTVPDDV
;
A
#
# COMPACT_ATOMS: atom_id res chain seq x y z
N CYS A 1 46.52 8.28 -15.17
CA CYS A 1 46.67 8.36 -13.70
C CYS A 1 45.35 7.99 -13.04
N GLY A 2 45.33 7.64 -11.74
CA GLY A 2 44.09 7.29 -11.00
C GLY A 2 43.77 5.79 -10.93
N GLN A 3 44.75 4.94 -10.62
CA GLN A 3 44.54 3.48 -10.45
C GLN A 3 43.58 3.14 -9.30
N ASP A 4 43.42 4.02 -8.32
CA ASP A 4 42.48 3.85 -7.21
C ASP A 4 41.04 4.31 -7.56
N SER A 5 40.83 4.82 -8.78
CA SER A 5 39.55 5.37 -9.25
C SER A 5 38.95 4.60 -10.44
N VAL A 6 39.42 3.36 -10.68
CA VAL A 6 38.99 2.52 -11.82
C VAL A 6 37.51 2.12 -11.72
N ASP A 7 36.95 2.07 -10.51
CA ASP A 7 35.55 1.72 -10.26
C ASP A 7 34.59 2.92 -10.40
N ARG A 8 35.09 4.10 -10.80
CA ARG A 8 34.25 5.30 -10.92
C ARG A 8 33.28 5.17 -12.09
N THR A 9 31.99 5.24 -11.78
CA THR A 9 30.91 5.16 -12.78
C THR A 9 30.72 6.49 -13.49
N PHE A 10 30.24 6.44 -14.73
CA PHE A 10 29.89 7.60 -15.54
C PHE A 10 28.57 7.36 -16.27
N THR A 11 27.81 8.43 -16.52
CA THR A 11 26.43 8.36 -17.03
C THR A 11 26.29 8.85 -18.46
N SER A 12 27.34 9.47 -19.01
CA SER A 12 27.33 10.04 -20.36
C SER A 12 28.74 10.18 -20.92
N VAL A 13 28.86 10.36 -22.24
CA VAL A 13 30.12 10.63 -22.93
C VAL A 13 30.00 11.95 -23.66
N PHE A 14 31.01 12.80 -23.56
CA PHE A 14 31.06 14.09 -24.25
C PHE A 14 32.39 14.23 -24.98
N THR A 15 32.37 14.60 -26.26
CA THR A 15 33.59 14.81 -27.05
C THR A 15 33.81 16.29 -27.27
N THR A 16 35.00 16.79 -26.95
CA THR A 16 35.34 18.21 -27.11
C THR A 16 36.83 18.43 -27.33
N ASP A 17 37.13 19.47 -28.10
CA ASP A 17 38.46 20.03 -28.26
C ASP A 17 38.47 21.54 -27.98
N LEU A 18 37.53 22.00 -27.14
CA LEU A 18 37.56 23.35 -26.59
C LEU A 18 38.57 23.42 -25.45
N ARG A 19 39.40 24.47 -25.47
CA ARG A 19 40.35 24.78 -24.38
C ARG A 19 39.66 24.94 -23.02
N ASP A 20 38.50 25.58 -23.02
CA ASP A 20 37.62 25.69 -21.84
C ASP A 20 36.25 25.08 -22.19
N PRO A 21 36.00 23.81 -21.81
CA PRO A 21 34.74 23.13 -22.09
C PRO A 21 33.65 23.37 -21.02
N SER A 22 33.91 24.18 -19.98
CA SER A 22 33.06 24.31 -18.77
C SER A 22 31.56 24.42 -19.05
N ARG A 23 31.16 25.18 -20.07
CA ARG A 23 29.75 25.41 -20.43
C ARG A 23 28.99 24.19 -20.96
N TYR A 24 29.70 23.14 -21.36
CA TYR A 24 29.10 21.96 -22.00
C TYR A 24 29.26 20.68 -21.18
N LEU A 25 29.96 20.75 -20.05
CA LEU A 25 30.21 19.61 -19.22
C LEU A 25 29.09 19.39 -18.20
N SER A 26 28.68 18.14 -18.09
CA SER A 26 27.75 17.66 -17.06
C SER A 26 28.50 16.80 -16.05
N ARG A 27 28.09 16.87 -14.79
CA ARG A 27 28.62 16.03 -13.71
C ARG A 27 28.50 14.56 -14.08
N GLY A 28 29.57 13.78 -13.82
CA GLY A 28 29.60 12.34 -14.07
C GLY A 28 29.76 11.93 -15.53
N SER A 29 30.12 12.85 -16.42
CA SER A 29 30.44 12.53 -17.83
C SER A 29 31.87 12.01 -18.00
N LEU A 30 32.08 11.18 -19.02
CA LEU A 30 33.40 10.85 -19.57
C LEU A 30 33.71 11.83 -20.70
N VAL A 31 34.78 12.61 -20.58
CA VAL A 31 35.18 13.59 -21.61
C VAL A 31 36.22 12.98 -22.54
N LEU A 32 35.92 12.88 -23.84
CA LEU A 32 36.87 12.50 -24.88
C LEU A 32 37.46 13.76 -25.51
N THR A 33 38.79 13.85 -25.63
CA THR A 33 39.45 15.00 -26.25
C THR A 33 40.60 14.57 -27.16
N GLY A 34 40.65 15.15 -28.36
CA GLY A 34 41.73 14.93 -29.32
C GLY A 34 42.99 15.75 -29.02
N LEU A 35 42.95 16.60 -27.99
CA LEU A 35 44.02 17.52 -27.58
C LEU A 35 44.32 18.64 -28.60
N MET A 36 43.37 18.98 -29.48
CA MET A 36 43.58 20.04 -30.50
C MET A 36 43.69 21.45 -29.90
N TRP A 37 43.24 21.61 -28.64
CA TRP A 37 43.32 22.84 -27.89
C TRP A 37 44.70 23.08 -27.28
N TRP A 38 45.54 22.05 -27.16
CA TRP A 38 46.81 22.12 -26.44
C TRP A 38 47.88 22.85 -27.26
N ARG A 39 48.39 23.97 -26.72
CA ARG A 39 49.51 24.73 -27.31
C ARG A 39 50.72 24.83 -26.38
N GLY A 40 50.57 24.41 -25.13
CA GLY A 40 51.60 24.39 -24.11
C GLY A 40 51.03 24.15 -22.71
N PRO A 41 51.89 24.07 -21.67
CA PRO A 41 51.50 23.58 -20.34
C PRO A 41 50.37 24.37 -19.64
N ALA A 42 50.28 25.68 -19.88
CA ALA A 42 49.23 26.52 -19.29
C ALA A 42 47.81 26.13 -19.73
N ASP A 43 47.69 25.41 -20.85
CA ASP A 43 46.39 25.03 -21.39
C ASP A 43 45.83 23.81 -20.65
N SER A 44 46.71 22.90 -20.20
CA SER A 44 46.33 21.73 -19.42
C SER A 44 45.73 22.12 -18.08
N GLU A 45 46.27 23.14 -17.41
CA GLU A 45 45.67 23.67 -16.17
C GLU A 45 44.24 24.17 -16.41
N VAL A 46 44.01 24.93 -17.49
CA VAL A 46 42.68 25.48 -17.82
C VAL A 46 41.67 24.36 -18.09
N PHE A 47 42.05 23.39 -18.93
CA PHE A 47 41.17 22.30 -19.33
C PHE A 47 40.83 21.38 -18.14
N VAL A 48 41.85 20.94 -17.38
CA VAL A 48 41.65 20.00 -16.27
C VAL A 48 40.88 20.66 -15.14
N ARG A 49 41.12 21.94 -14.83
CA ARG A 49 40.33 22.67 -13.84
C ARG A 49 38.87 22.78 -14.25
N ALA A 50 38.58 23.16 -15.50
CA ALA A 50 37.21 23.22 -16.01
C ALA A 50 36.50 21.85 -15.93
N ALA A 51 37.22 20.76 -16.21
CA ALA A 51 36.69 19.40 -16.12
C ALA A 51 36.43 18.96 -14.67
N ALA A 52 37.37 19.24 -13.76
CA ALA A 52 37.24 18.93 -12.35
C ALA A 52 36.11 19.73 -11.68
N ASP A 53 36.01 21.03 -11.96
CA ASP A 53 34.97 21.93 -11.42
C ASP A 53 33.56 21.50 -11.88
N ALA A 54 33.43 21.01 -13.12
CA ALA A 54 32.19 20.45 -13.63
C ALA A 54 31.85 19.06 -13.05
N GLY A 55 32.75 18.46 -12.27
CA GLY A 55 32.57 17.16 -11.64
C GLY A 55 32.51 16.00 -12.62
N VAL A 56 33.28 16.06 -13.72
CA VAL A 56 33.34 14.95 -14.68
C VAL A 56 33.93 13.68 -14.03
N ALA A 57 33.56 12.52 -14.55
CA ALA A 57 34.00 11.24 -14.00
C ALA A 57 35.45 10.92 -14.40
N ALA A 58 35.82 11.21 -15.65
CA ALA A 58 37.15 10.98 -16.19
C ALA A 58 37.37 11.77 -17.49
N VAL A 59 38.64 11.93 -17.88
CA VAL A 59 39.06 12.45 -19.19
C VAL A 59 39.74 11.31 -19.97
N ALA A 60 39.44 11.18 -21.25
CA ALA A 60 40.11 10.28 -22.17
C ALA A 60 40.80 11.09 -23.27
N ALA A 61 42.13 11.10 -23.25
CA ALA A 61 42.97 11.85 -24.16
C ALA A 61 43.39 10.98 -25.35
N GLY A 62 43.04 11.42 -26.56
CA GLY A 62 43.42 10.78 -27.81
C GLY A 62 44.83 11.17 -28.25
N GLU A 63 45.61 10.18 -28.69
CA GLU A 63 47.00 10.40 -29.13
C GLU A 63 47.11 10.90 -30.58
N ALA A 64 46.01 10.99 -31.32
CA ALA A 64 46.03 11.23 -32.77
C ALA A 64 46.69 12.56 -33.19
N ALA A 65 46.60 13.63 -32.38
CA ALA A 65 47.19 14.93 -32.74
C ALA A 65 48.66 15.07 -32.35
N LEU A 66 49.00 14.60 -31.15
CA LEU A 66 50.30 14.87 -30.52
C LEU A 66 51.19 13.62 -30.46
N GLY A 67 50.71 12.46 -30.91
CA GLY A 67 51.40 11.17 -30.85
C GLY A 67 51.49 10.56 -29.46
N THR A 68 51.44 11.37 -28.41
CA THR A 68 51.46 10.97 -27.00
C THR A 68 50.61 11.95 -26.17
N VAL A 69 50.22 11.53 -24.96
CA VAL A 69 49.55 12.43 -24.00
C VAL A 69 50.62 13.28 -23.30
N PRO A 70 50.51 14.62 -23.32
CA PRO A 70 51.51 15.50 -22.68
C PRO A 70 51.66 15.26 -21.17
N ASP A 71 52.90 15.31 -20.66
CA ASP A 71 53.21 15.08 -19.24
C ASP A 71 52.54 16.12 -18.34
N ASP A 72 52.44 17.38 -18.79
CA ASP A 72 51.76 18.45 -18.06
C ASP A 72 50.27 18.16 -17.83
N LEU A 73 49.60 17.52 -18.80
CA LEU A 73 48.21 17.08 -18.64
C LEU A 73 48.10 15.94 -17.63
N VAL A 74 49.05 15.01 -17.62
CA VAL A 74 49.10 13.90 -16.64
C VAL A 74 49.32 14.42 -15.23
N GLU A 75 50.24 15.37 -15.06
CA GLU A 75 50.53 16.01 -13.76
C GLU A 75 49.33 16.78 -13.23
N GLU A 76 48.66 17.56 -14.07
CA GLU A 76 47.48 18.33 -13.70
C GLU A 76 46.29 17.44 -13.33
N CYS A 77 46.01 16.39 -14.12
CA CYS A 77 44.99 15.39 -13.78
C CYS A 77 45.32 14.68 -12.45
N ARG A 78 46.59 14.37 -12.18
CA ARG A 78 47.01 13.78 -10.90
C ARG A 78 46.79 14.75 -9.74
N ARG A 79 47.12 16.03 -9.91
CA ARG A 79 46.94 17.07 -8.89
C ARG A 79 45.48 17.25 -8.46
N LEU A 80 44.56 17.15 -9.41
CA LEU A 80 43.11 17.30 -9.18
C LEU A 80 42.37 15.96 -9.02
N GLU A 81 43.11 14.86 -8.84
CA GLU A 81 42.57 13.50 -8.68
C GLU A 81 41.58 13.08 -9.78
N LEU A 82 41.75 13.65 -10.97
CA LEU A 82 40.90 13.39 -12.12
C LEU A 82 41.45 12.19 -12.91
N PRO A 83 40.68 11.09 -13.07
CA PRO A 83 41.15 9.95 -13.84
C PRO A 83 41.42 10.35 -15.29
N LEU A 84 42.61 10.00 -15.78
CA LEU A 84 43.04 10.25 -17.15
C LEU A 84 43.30 8.91 -17.85
N LEU A 85 42.50 8.65 -18.88
CA LEU A 85 42.58 7.50 -19.76
C LEU A 85 43.33 7.91 -21.03
N ARG A 86 44.21 7.03 -21.49
CA ARG A 86 44.90 7.17 -22.77
C ARG A 86 44.12 6.42 -23.84
N VAL A 87 43.77 7.10 -24.94
CA VAL A 87 43.05 6.50 -26.07
C VAL A 87 44.02 6.34 -27.24
N PRO A 88 44.43 5.09 -27.57
CA PRO A 88 45.31 4.82 -28.71
C PRO A 88 44.68 5.24 -30.04
N VAL A 89 45.52 5.54 -31.02
CA VAL A 89 45.09 6.02 -32.37
C VAL A 89 44.18 5.00 -33.07
N GLU A 90 44.30 3.72 -32.77
CA GLU A 90 43.50 2.63 -33.33
C GLU A 90 42.05 2.61 -32.78
N VAL A 91 41.75 3.41 -31.75
CA VAL A 91 40.43 3.48 -31.12
C VAL A 91 39.77 4.82 -31.45
N SER A 92 38.77 4.79 -32.34
CA SER A 92 37.99 5.99 -32.63
C SER A 92 37.09 6.38 -31.46
N PHE A 93 36.95 7.68 -31.22
CA PHE A 93 35.99 8.20 -30.24
C PHE A 93 34.56 7.81 -30.58
N GLY A 94 34.20 7.74 -31.86
CA GLY A 94 32.91 7.22 -32.31
C GLY A 94 32.65 5.80 -31.79
N ARG A 95 33.65 4.90 -31.85
CA ARG A 95 33.51 3.53 -31.32
C ARG A 95 33.34 3.48 -29.80
N ILE A 96 33.98 4.40 -29.07
CA ILE A 96 33.81 4.54 -27.62
C ILE A 96 32.38 5.01 -27.31
N THR A 97 31.96 6.12 -27.92
CA THR A 97 30.61 6.68 -27.76
C THR A 97 29.54 5.64 -28.09
N ASP A 98 29.63 4.98 -29.24
CA ASP A 98 28.70 3.94 -29.67
C ASP A 98 28.63 2.77 -28.67
N THR A 99 29.76 2.37 -28.10
CA THR A 99 29.82 1.27 -27.15
C THR A 99 29.15 1.64 -25.82
N VAL A 100 29.35 2.87 -25.35
CA VAL A 100 28.68 3.36 -24.14
C VAL A 100 27.17 3.51 -24.39
N THR A 101 26.78 4.14 -25.49
CA THR A 101 25.36 4.32 -25.85
C THR A 101 24.64 2.98 -25.93
N ARG A 102 25.20 1.99 -26.65
CA ARG A 102 24.62 0.63 -26.72
C ARG A 102 24.49 -0.04 -25.36
N ARG A 103 25.46 0.16 -24.46
CA ARG A 103 25.40 -0.43 -23.11
C ARG A 103 24.31 0.21 -22.26
N HIS A 104 24.14 1.54 -22.31
CA HIS A 104 23.05 2.22 -21.61
C HIS A 104 21.68 1.87 -22.18
N GLU A 105 21.55 1.79 -23.51
CA GLU A 105 20.31 1.37 -24.17
C GLU A 105 19.94 -0.07 -23.79
N ALA A 106 20.90 -1.00 -23.86
CA ALA A 106 20.67 -2.40 -23.49
C ALA A 106 20.28 -2.55 -22.01
N GLU A 107 20.88 -1.79 -21.10
CA GLU A 107 20.52 -1.83 -19.68
C GLU A 107 19.11 -1.27 -19.43
N ARG A 108 18.77 -0.15 -20.08
CA ARG A 108 17.43 0.42 -20.02
C ARG A 108 16.38 -0.54 -20.57
N ASP A 109 16.65 -1.16 -21.72
CA ASP A 109 15.75 -2.13 -22.36
C ASP A 109 15.60 -3.39 -21.49
N ARG A 110 16.67 -3.82 -20.81
CA ARG A 110 16.65 -4.96 -19.88
C ARG A 110 15.79 -4.67 -18.65
N LEU A 111 15.96 -3.49 -18.04
CA LEU A 111 15.12 -3.04 -16.93
C LEU A 111 13.65 -2.95 -17.33
N LEU A 112 13.36 -2.34 -18.49
CA LEU A 112 12.00 -2.26 -19.04
C LEU A 112 11.41 -3.64 -19.33
N ALA A 113 12.19 -4.57 -19.89
CA ALA A 113 11.74 -5.94 -20.16
C ALA A 113 11.47 -6.73 -18.87
N LEU A 114 12.27 -6.53 -17.82
CA LEU A 114 12.05 -7.13 -16.50
C LEU A 114 10.75 -6.61 -15.87
N THR A 115 10.54 -5.29 -15.87
CA THR A 115 9.30 -4.64 -15.40
C THR A 115 8.07 -5.14 -16.17
N LEU A 116 8.11 -5.14 -17.50
CA LEU A 116 6.98 -5.57 -18.34
C LEU A 116 6.71 -7.08 -18.25
N GLY A 117 7.75 -7.91 -18.17
CA GLY A 117 7.60 -9.35 -18.00
C GLY A 117 6.94 -9.69 -16.67
N ARG A 118 7.31 -8.97 -15.60
CA ARG A 118 6.74 -9.13 -14.27
C ARG A 118 5.31 -8.60 -14.18
N GLN A 119 5.02 -7.44 -14.76
CA GLN A 119 3.67 -6.90 -14.85
C GLN A 119 2.73 -7.86 -15.59
N ARG A 120 3.19 -8.47 -16.69
CA ARG A 120 2.44 -9.53 -17.38
C ARG A 120 2.20 -10.75 -16.49
N GLN A 121 3.20 -11.19 -15.74
CA GLN A 121 3.05 -12.34 -14.83
C GLN A 121 2.02 -12.07 -13.72
N LEU A 122 2.02 -10.87 -13.14
CA LEU A 122 1.04 -10.46 -12.14
C LEU A 122 -0.37 -10.37 -12.74
N LEU A 123 -0.51 -9.75 -13.91
CA LEU A 123 -1.80 -9.68 -14.63
C LEU A 123 -2.31 -11.06 -15.05
N SER A 124 -1.43 -11.98 -15.46
CA SER A 124 -1.77 -13.37 -15.77
C SER A 124 -2.23 -14.11 -14.51
N ALA A 125 -1.55 -13.97 -13.38
CA ALA A 125 -1.96 -14.59 -12.12
C ALA A 125 -3.33 -14.07 -11.62
N VAL A 126 -3.60 -12.78 -11.83
CA VAL A 126 -4.90 -12.14 -11.60
C VAL A 126 -5.97 -12.65 -12.56
N ALA A 127 -5.63 -12.91 -13.82
CA ALA A 127 -6.56 -13.50 -14.80
C ALA A 127 -6.84 -14.99 -14.53
N GLU A 128 -5.84 -15.71 -13.98
CA GLU A 128 -5.94 -17.11 -13.55
C GLU A 128 -6.66 -17.28 -12.22
N GLY A 129 -7.01 -16.18 -11.52
CA GLY A 129 -7.71 -16.22 -10.24
C GLY A 129 -6.87 -16.79 -9.10
N LYS A 130 -5.54 -16.63 -9.14
CA LYS A 130 -4.68 -17.09 -8.07
C LYS A 130 -5.02 -16.38 -6.75
N PRO A 131 -5.01 -17.08 -5.60
CA PRO A 131 -5.21 -16.46 -4.30
C PRO A 131 -4.21 -15.32 -4.06
N LEU A 132 -4.68 -14.25 -3.41
CA LEU A 132 -3.85 -13.09 -3.08
C LEU A 132 -2.60 -13.48 -2.26
N GLY A 133 -2.71 -14.49 -1.40
CA GLY A 133 -1.58 -15.03 -0.63
C GLY A 133 -0.43 -15.53 -1.52
N ASP A 134 -0.72 -16.15 -2.66
CA ASP A 134 0.31 -16.68 -3.58
C ASP A 134 1.05 -15.54 -4.28
N LEU A 135 0.34 -14.46 -4.62
CA LEU A 135 0.94 -13.25 -5.21
C LEU A 135 1.89 -12.58 -4.22
N LEU A 136 1.47 -12.44 -2.95
CA LEU A 136 2.29 -11.88 -1.89
C LEU A 136 3.53 -12.74 -1.62
N ALA A 137 3.38 -14.07 -1.60
CA ALA A 137 4.49 -15.01 -1.44
C ALA A 137 5.48 -14.92 -2.61
N LEU A 138 4.98 -14.81 -3.85
CA LEU A 138 5.82 -14.64 -5.04
C LEU A 138 6.66 -13.36 -4.95
N VAL A 139 6.02 -12.22 -4.64
CA VAL A 139 6.73 -10.95 -4.48
C VAL A 139 7.75 -11.04 -3.35
N GLY A 140 7.37 -11.58 -2.18
CA GLY A 140 8.28 -11.75 -1.05
C GLY A 140 9.49 -12.64 -1.36
N SER A 141 9.32 -13.69 -2.16
CA SER A 141 10.43 -14.55 -2.60
C SER A 141 11.39 -13.84 -3.56
N ALA A 142 10.89 -12.92 -4.38
CA ALA A 142 11.69 -12.20 -5.37
C ALA A 142 12.42 -10.99 -4.77
N THR A 143 11.79 -10.30 -3.81
CA THR A 143 12.33 -9.05 -3.24
C THR A 143 12.98 -9.23 -1.87
N GLY A 144 12.69 -10.33 -1.16
CA GLY A 144 13.01 -10.50 0.25
C GLY A 144 12.12 -9.69 1.20
N VAL A 145 11.14 -8.95 0.69
CA VAL A 145 10.20 -8.13 1.48
C VAL A 145 8.86 -8.84 1.58
N ARG A 146 8.51 -9.31 2.78
CA ARG A 146 7.18 -9.87 3.02
C ARG A 146 6.16 -8.75 3.12
N CYS A 147 5.05 -8.89 2.42
CA CYS A 147 3.93 -7.95 2.46
C CYS A 147 2.64 -8.65 2.87
N ARG A 148 1.79 -7.92 3.59
CA ARG A 148 0.46 -8.32 4.05
C ARG A 148 -0.56 -7.28 3.60
N VAL A 149 -1.79 -7.70 3.36
CA VAL A 149 -2.91 -6.85 2.97
C VAL A 149 -3.87 -6.76 4.14
N LEU A 150 -4.04 -5.55 4.67
CA LEU A 150 -4.94 -5.27 5.78
C LEU A 150 -6.08 -4.34 5.36
N THR A 151 -7.18 -4.42 6.09
CA THR A 151 -8.30 -3.48 6.00
C THR A 151 -8.23 -2.44 7.12
N ALA A 152 -9.00 -1.36 6.98
CA ALA A 152 -9.10 -0.34 8.01
C ALA A 152 -9.67 -0.83 9.35
N THR A 153 -10.43 -1.94 9.36
CA THR A 153 -10.92 -2.60 10.58
C THR A 153 -9.90 -3.57 11.19
N GLY A 154 -8.71 -3.68 10.59
CA GLY A 154 -7.62 -4.55 11.04
C GLY A 154 -7.71 -5.98 10.55
N ARG A 155 -8.59 -6.30 9.60
CA ARG A 155 -8.69 -7.65 9.03
C ARG A 155 -7.50 -7.90 8.12
N GLN A 156 -6.87 -9.05 8.25
CA GLN A 156 -5.90 -9.51 7.26
C GLN A 156 -6.66 -10.22 6.13
N VAL A 157 -6.50 -9.74 4.90
CA VAL A 157 -7.19 -10.27 3.72
C VAL A 157 -6.48 -11.51 3.19
N ASP A 158 -5.17 -11.56 3.35
CA ASP A 158 -4.33 -12.69 2.99
C ASP A 158 -4.08 -13.65 4.17
N ALA A 159 -3.51 -14.82 3.88
CA ALA A 159 -3.23 -15.86 4.86
C ALA A 159 -1.76 -15.88 5.36
N ALA A 160 -1.02 -14.75 5.31
CA ALA A 160 0.42 -14.70 5.64
C ALA A 160 0.76 -14.77 7.15
N GLY A 161 -0.06 -15.48 7.94
CA GLY A 161 0.10 -15.67 9.38
C GLY A 161 -0.35 -14.47 10.22
N PRO A 162 -0.79 -14.70 11.47
CA PRO A 162 -1.40 -13.67 12.30
C PRO A 162 -0.38 -12.64 12.80
N LEU A 163 -0.82 -11.39 12.92
CA LEU A 163 -0.11 -10.31 13.60
C LEU A 163 -0.61 -10.16 15.04
N PRO A 164 0.25 -9.73 15.99
CA PRO A 164 -0.20 -9.34 17.32
C PRO A 164 -1.25 -8.21 17.23
N ALA A 165 -2.27 -8.25 18.09
CA ALA A 165 -3.36 -7.26 18.06
C ALA A 165 -2.84 -5.81 18.18
N ALA A 166 -1.84 -5.57 19.03
CA ALA A 166 -1.21 -4.25 19.18
C ALA A 166 -0.55 -3.75 17.88
N ASP A 167 0.02 -4.65 17.07
CA ASP A 167 0.63 -4.30 15.79
C ASP A 167 -0.44 -4.01 14.73
N VAL A 168 -1.54 -4.77 14.74
CA VAL A 168 -2.71 -4.47 13.90
C VAL A 168 -3.29 -3.09 14.24
N ASP A 169 -3.43 -2.77 15.52
CA ASP A 169 -3.94 -1.47 15.97
C ASP A 169 -2.99 -0.33 15.58
N LEU A 170 -1.67 -0.53 15.69
CA LEU A 170 -0.66 0.44 15.27
C LEU A 170 -0.71 0.69 13.75
N LEU A 171 -0.74 -0.38 12.96
CA LEU A 171 -0.77 -0.33 11.50
C LEU A 171 -2.05 0.35 10.99
N THR A 172 -3.22 -0.06 11.49
CA THR A 172 -4.52 0.53 11.12
C THR A 172 -4.59 2.00 11.51
N ARG A 173 -4.23 2.35 12.76
CA ARG A 173 -4.19 3.75 13.21
C ARG A 173 -3.30 4.59 12.32
N THR A 174 -2.08 4.11 12.04
CA THR A 174 -1.12 4.86 11.23
C THR A 174 -1.61 5.03 9.80
N PHE A 175 -2.16 3.97 9.20
CA PHE A 175 -2.78 4.06 7.88
C PHE A 175 -3.89 5.11 7.84
N LEU A 176 -4.76 5.17 8.85
CA LEU A 176 -5.88 6.10 8.89
C LEU A 176 -5.41 7.56 9.03
N VAL A 177 -4.44 7.85 9.91
CA VAL A 177 -4.10 9.24 10.30
C VAL A 177 -2.86 9.83 9.63
N ALA A 178 -2.02 9.04 8.97
CA ALA A 178 -0.78 9.56 8.39
C ALA A 178 -1.05 10.60 7.29
N ASP A 179 -0.39 11.76 7.34
CA ASP A 179 -0.56 12.82 6.34
C ASP A 179 -0.18 12.37 4.91
N ARG A 180 0.78 11.44 4.82
CA ARG A 180 1.28 10.90 3.55
C ARG A 180 1.59 9.41 3.69
N LEU A 181 1.51 8.71 2.57
CA LEU A 181 1.96 7.33 2.43
C LEU A 181 3.01 7.26 1.30
N PRO A 182 4.03 6.40 1.39
CA PRO A 182 4.23 5.41 2.46
C PRO A 182 4.55 6.00 3.84
N ALA A 183 4.23 5.27 4.90
CA ALA A 183 4.60 5.61 6.28
C ALA A 183 5.28 4.42 6.94
N THR A 184 6.25 4.67 7.82
CA THR A 184 6.99 3.59 8.50
C THR A 184 6.73 3.62 10.00
N VAL A 185 6.52 2.44 10.58
CA VAL A 185 6.28 2.23 12.01
C VAL A 185 7.22 1.15 12.55
N ARG A 186 7.44 1.18 13.86
CA ARG A 186 8.17 0.13 14.58
C ARG A 186 7.16 -0.78 15.27
N LEU A 187 7.16 -2.07 14.91
CA LEU A 187 6.29 -3.08 15.48
C LEU A 187 6.75 -3.47 16.90
N SER A 188 5.88 -4.15 17.63
CA SER A 188 6.10 -4.63 19.01
C SER A 188 7.30 -5.56 19.14
N GLY A 189 7.63 -6.33 18.10
CA GLY A 189 8.80 -7.21 18.03
C GLY A 189 10.13 -6.49 17.79
N GLY A 190 10.09 -5.17 17.53
CA GLY A 190 11.27 -4.36 17.25
C GLY A 190 11.65 -4.26 15.77
N GLU A 191 10.91 -4.92 14.88
CA GLU A 191 11.06 -4.79 13.43
C GLU A 191 10.35 -3.54 12.89
N ASP A 192 10.90 -2.93 11.85
CA ASP A 192 10.21 -1.86 11.11
C ASP A 192 9.21 -2.46 10.11
N ALA A 193 8.11 -1.74 9.89
CA ALA A 193 7.14 -2.03 8.83
C ALA A 193 6.77 -0.76 8.08
N SER A 194 6.65 -0.87 6.76
CA SER A 194 6.21 0.21 5.87
C SER A 194 4.80 -0.03 5.37
N ILE A 195 3.99 1.01 5.46
CA ILE A 195 2.57 1.04 5.12
C ILE A 195 2.42 1.74 3.78
N LEU A 196 1.80 1.09 2.80
CA LEU A 196 1.54 1.65 1.47
C LEU A 196 0.04 1.63 1.17
N ALA A 197 -0.44 2.69 0.52
CA ALA A 197 -1.80 2.71 0.00
C ALA A 197 -1.93 1.76 -1.20
N VAL A 198 -3.04 1.04 -1.25
CA VAL A 198 -3.44 0.23 -2.41
C VAL A 198 -4.15 1.10 -3.45
N GLU A 199 -4.93 2.10 -3.02
CA GLU A 199 -5.70 2.99 -3.90
C GLU A 199 -5.17 4.43 -3.85
N PRO A 200 -5.21 5.16 -4.99
CA PRO A 200 -4.84 6.57 -5.01
C PRO A 200 -5.95 7.42 -4.36
N GLY A 201 -5.74 7.84 -3.11
CA GLY A 201 -6.60 8.81 -2.42
C GLY A 201 -6.65 8.60 -0.91
N LEU A 202 -6.34 9.64 -0.13
CA LEU A 202 -6.33 9.56 1.33
C LEU A 202 -7.74 9.70 1.94
N ASP A 203 -8.70 10.21 1.18
CA ASP A 203 -10.03 10.59 1.69
C ASP A 203 -10.98 9.39 1.92
N ARG A 204 -10.59 8.18 1.50
CA ARG A 204 -11.44 6.97 1.55
C ARG A 204 -10.86 5.81 2.36
N ARG A 205 -9.81 6.08 3.14
CA ARG A 205 -9.04 5.06 3.86
C ARG A 205 -9.88 4.12 4.71
N THR A 206 -10.97 4.60 5.30
CA THR A 206 -11.86 3.82 6.17
C THR A 206 -12.59 2.66 5.48
N GLY A 207 -12.68 2.65 4.14
CA GLY A 207 -13.22 1.52 3.36
C GLY A 207 -12.19 0.82 2.45
N SER A 208 -10.93 1.25 2.51
CA SER A 208 -9.86 0.79 1.62
C SER A 208 -9.02 -0.32 2.26
N TRP A 209 -8.25 -1.02 1.43
CA TRP A 209 -7.18 -1.90 1.86
C TRP A 209 -5.84 -1.16 1.83
N PHE A 210 -4.86 -1.68 2.55
CA PHE A 210 -3.48 -1.19 2.54
C PHE A 210 -2.49 -2.33 2.64
N LEU A 211 -1.27 -2.08 2.18
CA LEU A 211 -0.15 -3.00 2.35
C LEU A 211 0.64 -2.65 3.60
N ALA A 212 0.99 -3.66 4.39
CA ALA A 212 2.02 -3.58 5.42
C ALA A 212 3.16 -4.51 5.02
N CYS A 213 4.34 -3.95 4.76
CA CYS A 213 5.52 -4.66 4.29
C CYS A 213 6.66 -4.55 5.30
N ASP A 214 7.43 -5.63 5.47
CA ASP A 214 8.56 -5.68 6.39
C ASP A 214 9.67 -4.70 5.96
N GLY A 215 10.27 -4.00 6.92
CA GLY A 215 11.37 -3.05 6.71
C GLY A 215 10.93 -1.62 6.39
N ARG A 216 11.92 -0.73 6.24
CA ARG A 216 11.71 0.68 5.89
C ARG A 216 11.78 0.86 4.38
N VAL A 217 10.78 1.53 3.81
CA VAL A 217 10.74 1.85 2.38
C VAL A 217 11.96 2.67 1.93
N ASP A 218 12.47 3.54 2.81
CA ASP A 218 13.64 4.38 2.54
C ASP A 218 14.93 3.57 2.35
N ASP A 219 14.98 2.35 2.91
CA ASP A 219 16.14 1.45 2.85
C ASP A 219 16.06 0.46 1.68
N TRP A 220 14.92 0.41 0.97
CA TRP A 220 14.73 -0.54 -0.11
C TRP A 220 15.46 -0.10 -1.39
N PRO A 221 16.09 -1.04 -2.13
CA PRO A 221 16.53 -0.78 -3.49
C PRO A 221 15.38 -0.31 -4.38
N ALA A 222 15.65 0.55 -5.35
CA ALA A 222 14.63 1.11 -6.25
C ALA A 222 13.80 0.02 -6.97
N GLU A 223 14.42 -1.12 -7.30
CA GLU A 223 13.75 -2.27 -7.91
C GLU A 223 12.74 -2.94 -6.96
N VAL A 224 13.04 -2.98 -5.67
CA VAL A 224 12.17 -3.53 -4.63
C VAL A 224 10.97 -2.60 -4.40
N ASP A 225 11.22 -1.29 -4.23
CA ASP A 225 10.13 -0.30 -4.09
C ASP A 225 9.19 -0.32 -5.30
N ALA A 226 9.73 -0.35 -6.53
CA ALA A 226 8.94 -0.46 -7.75
C ALA A 226 8.07 -1.73 -7.75
N THR A 227 8.64 -2.88 -7.37
CA THR A 227 7.91 -4.16 -7.32
C THR A 227 6.79 -4.16 -6.28
N VAL A 228 7.03 -3.58 -5.09
CA VAL A 228 6.00 -3.48 -4.04
C VAL A 228 4.87 -2.53 -4.46
N ARG A 229 5.18 -1.46 -5.20
CA ARG A 229 4.16 -0.55 -5.76
C ARG A 229 3.33 -1.21 -6.86
N GLU A 230 3.94 -2.04 -7.70
CA GLU A 230 3.21 -2.85 -8.68
C GLU A 230 2.25 -3.83 -8.00
N LEU A 231 2.71 -4.49 -6.92
CA LEU A 231 1.85 -5.32 -6.08
C LEU A 231 0.68 -4.54 -5.50
N ALA A 232 0.91 -3.31 -5.02
CA ALA A 232 -0.16 -2.44 -4.52
C ALA A 232 -1.24 -2.19 -5.59
N ALA A 233 -0.83 -1.92 -6.83
CA ALA A 233 -1.76 -1.73 -7.94
C ALA A 233 -2.57 -3.01 -8.26
N VAL A 234 -1.95 -4.19 -8.15
CA VAL A 234 -2.64 -5.47 -8.33
C VAL A 234 -3.66 -5.73 -7.23
N VAL A 235 -3.29 -5.46 -5.98
CA VAL A 235 -4.21 -5.57 -4.83
C VAL A 235 -5.40 -4.63 -5.01
N ALA A 236 -5.22 -3.47 -5.65
CA ALA A 236 -6.30 -2.52 -5.92
C ALA A 236 -7.33 -3.10 -6.91
N VAL A 237 -6.86 -3.80 -7.93
CA VAL A 237 -7.73 -4.49 -8.89
C VAL A 237 -8.51 -5.61 -8.21
N GLU A 238 -7.87 -6.39 -7.35
CA GLU A 238 -8.55 -7.44 -6.56
C GLU A 238 -9.57 -6.86 -5.59
N ARG A 239 -9.27 -5.74 -4.93
CA ARG A 239 -10.20 -4.97 -4.11
C ARG A 239 -11.44 -4.56 -4.89
N GLN A 240 -11.25 -4.02 -6.11
CA GLN A 240 -12.35 -3.59 -6.96
C GLN A 240 -13.24 -4.76 -7.35
N ARG A 241 -12.66 -5.89 -7.79
CA ARG A 241 -13.40 -7.12 -8.10
C ARG A 241 -14.17 -7.65 -6.89
N TRP A 242 -13.57 -7.55 -5.70
CA TRP A 242 -14.23 -7.91 -4.45
C TRP A 242 -15.45 -7.01 -4.16
N ASP A 243 -15.36 -5.70 -4.41
CA ASP A 243 -16.51 -4.80 -4.31
C ASP A 243 -17.58 -5.03 -5.37
N GLU A 244 -17.19 -5.33 -6.61
CA GLU A 244 -18.13 -5.64 -7.69
C GLU A 244 -18.95 -6.89 -7.38
N ARG A 245 -18.28 -7.98 -6.94
CA ARG A 245 -18.97 -9.22 -6.51
C ARG A 245 -19.97 -8.93 -5.39
N ARG A 246 -19.54 -8.20 -4.35
CA ARG A 246 -20.43 -7.81 -3.25
C ARG A 246 -21.59 -6.94 -3.70
N GLY A 247 -21.35 -6.03 -4.65
CA GLY A 247 -22.38 -5.18 -5.23
C GLY A 247 -23.50 -5.97 -5.90
N LEU A 248 -23.20 -7.14 -6.48
CA LEU A 248 -24.19 -8.03 -7.08
C LEU A 248 -25.02 -8.78 -6.03
N GLU A 249 -24.38 -9.21 -4.93
CA GLU A 249 -25.03 -9.92 -3.82
C GLU A 249 -25.93 -9.02 -2.97
N ARG A 250 -25.67 -7.70 -2.95
CA ARG A 250 -26.42 -6.72 -2.13
C ARG A 250 -27.93 -6.83 -2.28
N ARG A 251 -28.46 -7.01 -3.49
CA ARG A 251 -29.91 -7.07 -3.69
C ARG A 251 -30.53 -8.26 -2.95
N ILE A 252 -29.87 -9.41 -2.96
CA ILE A 252 -30.33 -10.62 -2.25
C ILE A 252 -30.13 -10.41 -0.75
N ALA A 253 -29.04 -9.78 -0.33
CA ALA A 253 -28.81 -9.44 1.07
C ALA A 253 -29.91 -8.51 1.62
N ASP A 254 -30.31 -7.47 0.87
CA ASP A 254 -31.39 -6.55 1.27
C ASP A 254 -32.71 -7.30 1.48
N GLU A 255 -33.02 -8.28 0.60
CA GLU A 255 -34.18 -9.16 0.72
C GLU A 255 -34.09 -10.06 1.97
N VAL A 256 -32.93 -10.67 2.24
CA VAL A 256 -32.67 -11.44 3.46
C VAL A 256 -32.89 -10.60 4.72
N ILE A 257 -32.37 -9.37 4.73
CA ILE A 257 -32.55 -8.46 5.86
C ILE A 257 -34.04 -8.08 6.03
N ALA A 258 -34.77 -7.86 4.93
CA ALA A 258 -36.21 -7.61 4.99
C ALA A 258 -37.00 -8.81 5.53
N LEU A 259 -36.65 -10.04 5.14
CA LEU A 259 -37.25 -11.27 5.67
C LEU A 259 -36.92 -11.46 7.16
N ALA A 260 -35.69 -11.17 7.58
CA ALA A 260 -35.29 -11.20 8.99
C ALA A 260 -36.11 -10.20 9.82
N ALA A 261 -36.35 -8.99 9.29
CA ALA A 261 -37.19 -7.97 9.93
C ALA A 261 -38.66 -8.40 10.02
N ALA A 262 -39.19 -9.08 9.00
CA ALA A 262 -40.57 -9.60 8.99
C ALA A 262 -40.83 -10.70 10.04
N GLY A 263 -39.77 -11.32 10.56
CA GLY A 263 -39.83 -12.28 11.67
C GLY A 263 -40.44 -13.64 11.28
N ARG A 264 -41.14 -14.26 12.23
CA ARG A 264 -41.51 -15.70 12.17
C ARG A 264 -42.31 -16.12 10.92
N SER A 265 -43.04 -15.22 10.29
CA SER A 265 -43.80 -15.54 9.07
C SER A 265 -42.93 -15.84 7.85
N ALA A 266 -41.67 -15.42 7.85
CA ALA A 266 -40.75 -15.50 6.72
C ALA A 266 -39.60 -16.53 6.91
N GLN A 267 -39.65 -17.32 7.98
CA GLN A 267 -38.46 -18.06 8.44
C GLN A 267 -37.98 -19.17 7.48
N ALA A 268 -38.89 -19.86 6.80
CA ALA A 268 -38.52 -20.89 5.83
C ALA A 268 -37.80 -20.30 4.61
N GLU A 269 -38.25 -19.14 4.14
CA GLU A 269 -37.67 -18.39 3.03
C GLU A 269 -36.32 -17.79 3.42
N LEU A 270 -36.24 -17.22 4.64
CA LEU A 270 -35.00 -16.70 5.22
C LEU A 270 -33.90 -17.76 5.27
N ALA A 271 -34.21 -18.97 5.73
CA ALA A 271 -33.23 -20.06 5.79
C ALA A 271 -32.70 -20.46 4.41
N ILE A 272 -33.54 -20.42 3.37
CA ILE A 272 -33.13 -20.70 1.98
C ILE A 272 -32.16 -19.63 1.50
N HIS A 273 -32.50 -18.35 1.65
CA HIS A 273 -31.65 -17.27 1.15
C HIS A 273 -30.34 -17.10 1.94
N LEU A 274 -30.33 -17.40 3.25
CA LEU A 274 -29.10 -17.49 4.02
C LEU A 274 -28.16 -18.56 3.45
N ALA A 275 -28.70 -19.74 3.11
CA ALA A 275 -27.93 -20.81 2.49
C ALA A 275 -27.47 -20.46 1.07
N ASP A 276 -28.27 -19.75 0.27
CA ASP A 276 -27.88 -19.25 -1.05
C ASP A 276 -26.69 -18.29 -0.99
N LEU A 277 -26.56 -17.54 0.11
CA LEU A 277 -25.42 -16.65 0.40
C LEU A 277 -24.27 -17.36 1.13
N GLY A 278 -24.36 -18.67 1.36
CA GLY A 278 -23.32 -19.49 1.99
C GLY A 278 -23.25 -19.40 3.52
N ALA A 279 -24.20 -18.73 4.16
CA ALA A 279 -24.31 -18.69 5.63
C ALA A 279 -24.95 -19.99 6.15
N ASP A 280 -24.51 -20.49 7.31
CA ASP A 280 -25.17 -21.62 7.98
C ASP A 280 -26.52 -21.16 8.55
N PRO A 281 -27.67 -21.66 8.04
CA PRO A 281 -28.99 -21.21 8.48
C PRO A 281 -29.36 -21.67 9.89
N ALA A 282 -28.62 -22.61 10.49
CA ALA A 282 -28.92 -23.20 11.80
C ALA A 282 -28.11 -22.59 12.96
N GLY A 283 -27.08 -21.79 12.66
CA GLY A 283 -26.19 -21.22 13.66
C GLY A 283 -26.87 -20.16 14.52
N PRO A 284 -26.37 -19.90 15.74
CA PRO A 284 -26.69 -18.66 16.42
C PRO A 284 -26.20 -17.47 15.58
N PHE A 285 -27.01 -16.41 15.54
CA PHE A 285 -26.75 -15.22 14.77
C PHE A 285 -26.58 -14.00 15.66
N LEU A 286 -25.55 -13.22 15.39
CA LEU A 286 -25.43 -11.83 15.84
C LEU A 286 -26.09 -10.91 14.80
N VAL A 287 -26.63 -9.79 15.26
CA VAL A 287 -27.12 -8.71 14.39
C VAL A 287 -26.36 -7.44 14.72
N ALA A 288 -25.71 -6.85 13.71
CA ALA A 288 -25.04 -5.56 13.83
C ALA A 288 -25.69 -4.53 12.91
N VAL A 289 -26.02 -3.36 13.45
CA VAL A 289 -26.56 -2.23 12.71
C VAL A 289 -25.55 -1.10 12.76
N ALA A 290 -25.27 -0.46 11.62
CA ALA A 290 -24.38 0.68 11.53
C ALA A 290 -24.98 1.83 10.71
N GLU A 291 -24.73 3.05 11.17
CA GLU A 291 -25.09 4.29 10.48
C GLU A 291 -23.96 5.32 10.59
N CYS A 292 -23.85 6.19 9.58
CA CYS A 292 -22.88 7.29 9.59
C CYS A 292 -23.59 8.59 9.23
N PRO A 293 -24.18 9.29 10.22
CA PRO A 293 -24.93 10.51 9.98
C PRO A 293 -24.07 11.57 9.26
N GLY A 294 -24.52 12.01 8.08
CA GLY A 294 -23.81 13.01 7.27
C GLY A 294 -22.51 12.51 6.61
N GLY A 295 -22.21 11.21 6.70
CA GLY A 295 -21.06 10.58 6.07
C GLY A 295 -21.35 10.02 4.66
N PRO A 296 -20.33 9.45 4.00
CA PRO A 296 -20.51 8.81 2.70
C PRO A 296 -21.44 7.58 2.82
N PRO A 297 -22.39 7.40 1.90
CA PRO A 297 -23.51 6.46 2.05
C PRO A 297 -23.06 4.99 2.17
N ASN A 298 -21.93 4.62 1.55
CA ASN A 298 -21.45 3.23 1.55
C ASN A 298 -20.55 2.90 2.76
N LEU A 299 -20.16 3.87 3.58
CA LEU A 299 -19.23 3.65 4.69
C LEU A 299 -19.82 2.71 5.77
N PRO A 300 -21.05 2.89 6.26
CA PRO A 300 -21.61 2.00 7.28
C PRO A 300 -21.65 0.54 6.80
N HIS A 301 -22.09 0.34 5.55
CA HIS A 301 -22.16 -0.98 4.92
C HIS A 301 -20.77 -1.62 4.83
N ALA A 302 -19.78 -0.89 4.28
CA ALA A 302 -18.42 -1.39 4.17
C ALA A 302 -17.79 -1.71 5.54
N ALA A 303 -18.02 -0.85 6.54
CA ALA A 303 -17.47 -1.01 7.89
C ALA A 303 -18.06 -2.24 8.60
N VAL A 304 -19.40 -2.36 8.64
CA VAL A 304 -20.06 -3.48 9.34
C VAL A 304 -19.81 -4.81 8.64
N HIS A 305 -19.81 -4.81 7.30
CA HIS A 305 -19.52 -6.01 6.53
C HIS A 305 -18.07 -6.47 6.72
N ASP A 306 -17.10 -5.54 6.69
CA ASP A 306 -15.69 -5.89 6.89
C ASP A 306 -15.40 -6.32 8.34
N ALA A 307 -16.09 -5.72 9.33
CA ALA A 307 -16.06 -6.19 10.72
C ALA A 307 -16.64 -7.61 10.84
N ALA A 308 -17.76 -7.90 10.18
CA ALA A 308 -18.39 -9.22 10.18
C ALA A 308 -17.49 -10.32 9.58
N LEU A 309 -16.64 -9.97 8.61
CA LEU A 309 -15.65 -10.88 8.02
C LEU A 309 -14.52 -11.30 9.00
N HIS A 310 -14.41 -10.69 10.18
CA HIS A 310 -13.53 -11.21 11.25
C HIS A 310 -14.15 -12.41 11.97
N VAL A 311 -15.47 -12.57 11.91
CA VAL A 311 -16.24 -13.60 12.64
C VAL A 311 -16.59 -14.77 11.74
N THR A 312 -17.10 -14.47 10.54
CA THR A 312 -17.56 -15.49 9.59
C THR A 312 -17.11 -15.17 8.17
N ALA A 313 -16.90 -16.20 7.36
CA ALA A 313 -16.53 -16.05 5.95
C ALA A 313 -17.68 -15.54 5.08
N HIS A 314 -18.93 -15.74 5.52
CA HIS A 314 -20.14 -15.46 4.73
C HIS A 314 -21.16 -14.61 5.53
N PRO A 315 -20.81 -13.37 5.92
CA PRO A 315 -21.77 -12.49 6.58
C PRO A 315 -22.77 -11.95 5.56
N VAL A 316 -24.04 -11.85 5.94
CA VAL A 316 -25.07 -11.25 5.09
C VAL A 316 -25.25 -9.80 5.51
N THR A 317 -24.87 -8.86 4.65
CA THR A 317 -24.97 -7.42 4.94
C THR A 317 -25.80 -6.71 3.88
N GLY A 318 -26.94 -6.14 4.30
CA GLY A 318 -27.86 -5.39 3.44
C GLY A 318 -28.22 -4.03 4.05
N ASP A 319 -29.16 -3.35 3.40
CA ASP A 319 -29.81 -2.14 3.88
C ASP A 319 -31.17 -2.45 4.51
N HIS A 320 -31.48 -1.79 5.63
CA HIS A 320 -32.80 -1.74 6.21
C HIS A 320 -33.13 -0.32 6.64
N GLU A 321 -34.12 0.29 6.00
CA GLU A 321 -34.55 1.66 6.28
C GLU A 321 -33.40 2.69 6.20
N GLY A 322 -32.45 2.53 5.27
CA GLY A 322 -31.31 3.42 5.10
C GLY A 322 -30.18 3.19 6.11
N ARG A 323 -30.18 2.06 6.81
CA ARG A 323 -29.12 1.64 7.74
C ARG A 323 -28.47 0.35 7.25
N ALA A 324 -27.16 0.22 7.45
CA ALA A 324 -26.48 -1.03 7.15
C ALA A 324 -26.76 -2.05 8.25
N VAL A 325 -27.22 -3.23 7.87
CA VAL A 325 -27.53 -4.34 8.78
C VAL A 325 -26.74 -5.56 8.35
N ALA A 326 -26.05 -6.19 9.31
CA ALA A 326 -25.36 -7.46 9.11
C ALA A 326 -25.96 -8.56 9.99
N VAL A 327 -26.28 -9.70 9.38
CA VAL A 327 -26.58 -10.97 10.06
C VAL A 327 -25.34 -11.86 9.97
N ILE A 328 -24.87 -12.33 11.12
CA ILE A 328 -23.53 -12.89 11.29
C ILE A 328 -23.64 -14.19 12.08
N ALA A 329 -23.33 -15.33 11.47
CA ALA A 329 -23.25 -16.59 12.21
C ALA A 329 -22.05 -16.52 13.18
N GLY A 330 -22.31 -16.61 14.49
CA GLY A 330 -21.30 -16.37 15.53
C GLY A 330 -21.83 -16.55 16.96
N GLY A 331 -20.91 -16.64 17.91
CA GLY A 331 -21.18 -16.81 19.34
C GLY A 331 -21.03 -15.52 20.15
N THR A 332 -21.16 -15.64 21.48
CA THR A 332 -21.11 -14.49 22.39
C THR A 332 -19.76 -13.77 22.37
N ASP A 333 -18.65 -14.50 22.27
CA ASP A 333 -17.30 -13.93 22.27
C ASP A 333 -17.04 -13.06 21.03
N ASP A 334 -17.76 -13.32 19.93
CA ASP A 334 -17.60 -12.61 18.66
C ASP A 334 -18.16 -11.17 18.71
N VAL A 335 -19.01 -10.85 19.69
CA VAL A 335 -19.48 -9.48 19.94
C VAL A 335 -18.31 -8.53 20.23
N GLY A 336 -17.33 -9.01 21.01
CA GLY A 336 -16.11 -8.26 21.31
C GLY A 336 -15.23 -8.05 20.08
N VAL A 337 -15.17 -9.05 19.18
CA VAL A 337 -14.43 -8.98 17.92
C VAL A 337 -15.01 -7.92 16.99
N LEU A 338 -16.34 -7.91 16.80
CA LEU A 338 -17.04 -6.91 16.00
C LEU A 338 -16.84 -5.50 16.54
N ARG A 339 -16.99 -5.33 17.86
CA ARG A 339 -16.76 -4.05 18.54
C ARG A 339 -15.34 -3.54 18.28
N ALA A 340 -14.32 -4.37 18.55
CA ALA A 340 -12.93 -3.98 18.37
C ALA A 340 -12.61 -3.63 16.91
N ALA A 341 -13.16 -4.38 15.95
CA ALA A 341 -12.98 -4.11 14.52
C ALA A 341 -13.57 -2.75 14.10
N LEU A 342 -14.76 -2.39 14.58
CA LEU A 342 -15.39 -1.10 14.31
C LEU A 342 -14.65 0.06 15.00
N GLU A 343 -14.26 -0.11 16.26
CA GLU A 343 -13.57 0.92 17.05
C GLU A 343 -12.21 1.32 16.45
N ARG A 344 -11.53 0.41 15.72
CA ARG A 344 -10.30 0.72 14.96
C ARG A 344 -10.47 1.81 13.91
N LEU A 345 -11.70 2.08 13.45
CA LEU A 345 -11.97 3.14 12.48
C LEU A 345 -11.97 4.55 13.10
N ALA A 346 -12.02 4.66 14.44
CA ALA A 346 -12.14 5.93 15.15
C ALA A 346 -11.10 6.99 14.74
N PRO A 347 -9.80 6.66 14.54
CA PRO A 347 -8.81 7.64 14.12
C PRO A 347 -9.12 8.29 12.77
N GLY A 348 -9.80 7.57 11.85
CA GLY A 348 -10.15 8.04 10.51
C GLY A 348 -11.51 8.75 10.40
N LEU A 349 -12.32 8.78 11.46
CA LEU A 349 -13.73 9.22 11.41
C LEU A 349 -14.03 10.46 12.26
N GLN A 350 -13.02 11.28 12.55
CA GLN A 350 -13.14 12.47 13.39
C GLN A 350 -14.18 13.51 12.90
N ARG A 351 -14.57 13.45 11.63
CA ARG A 351 -15.52 14.40 11.00
C ARG A 351 -16.88 13.80 10.67
N THR A 352 -17.01 12.48 10.67
CA THR A 352 -18.20 11.75 10.23
C THR A 352 -18.36 10.56 11.17
N PRO A 353 -19.11 10.72 12.29
CA PRO A 353 -19.18 9.70 13.30
C PRO A 353 -19.83 8.44 12.76
N LEU A 354 -19.28 7.28 13.09
CA LEU A 354 -19.91 5.97 12.84
C LEU A 354 -20.54 5.49 14.13
N VAL A 355 -21.83 5.16 14.05
CA VAL A 355 -22.62 4.66 15.16
C VAL A 355 -23.00 3.23 14.85
N ALA A 356 -22.84 2.33 15.81
CA ALA A 356 -23.21 0.94 15.66
C ALA A 356 -23.87 0.36 16.91
N GLY A 357 -24.84 -0.53 16.69
CA GLY A 357 -25.47 -1.34 17.71
C GLY A 357 -25.30 -2.82 17.39
N ILE A 358 -24.98 -3.64 18.38
CA ILE A 358 -24.77 -5.08 18.22
C ILE A 358 -25.65 -5.84 19.20
N ALA A 359 -26.50 -6.72 18.68
CA ALA A 359 -27.25 -7.68 19.48
C ALA A 359 -26.45 -8.99 19.60
N GLY A 360 -26.54 -9.61 20.78
CA GLY A 360 -25.92 -10.90 21.08
C GLY A 360 -26.50 -12.07 20.26
N PRO A 361 -25.97 -13.29 20.45
CA PRO A 361 -26.32 -14.44 19.62
C PRO A 361 -27.75 -14.90 19.89
N VAL A 362 -28.56 -14.98 18.82
CA VAL A 362 -29.95 -15.45 18.86
C VAL A 362 -30.19 -16.59 17.90
N THR A 363 -31.28 -17.33 18.10
CA THR A 363 -31.73 -18.34 17.12
C THR A 363 -32.38 -17.66 15.90
N PRO A 364 -32.50 -18.37 14.76
CA PRO A 364 -33.10 -17.79 13.54
C PRO A 364 -34.52 -17.23 13.76
N GLU A 365 -35.31 -17.86 14.64
CA GLU A 365 -36.68 -17.43 14.98
C GLU A 365 -36.75 -16.07 15.69
N ALA A 366 -35.62 -15.63 16.27
CA ALA A 366 -35.51 -14.44 17.10
C ALA A 366 -34.76 -13.28 16.41
N LEU A 367 -34.40 -13.43 15.13
CA LEU A 367 -33.66 -12.42 14.34
C LEU A 367 -34.35 -11.05 14.29
N SER A 368 -35.68 -11.01 14.15
CA SER A 368 -36.44 -9.75 14.17
C SER A 368 -36.27 -9.00 15.50
N GLY A 369 -36.31 -9.71 16.63
CA GLY A 369 -36.09 -9.13 17.95
C GLY A 369 -34.64 -8.66 18.16
N ALA A 370 -33.66 -9.42 17.66
CA ALA A 370 -32.26 -9.01 17.68
C ALA A 370 -32.00 -7.78 16.80
N LEU A 371 -32.70 -7.65 15.67
CA LEU A 371 -32.64 -6.45 14.83
C LEU A 371 -33.19 -5.22 15.58
N ASP A 372 -34.35 -5.34 16.23
CA ASP A 372 -34.91 -4.27 17.06
C ASP A 372 -33.96 -3.86 18.20
N GLU A 373 -33.33 -4.85 18.85
CA GLU A 373 -32.34 -4.62 19.90
C GLU A 373 -31.09 -3.91 19.37
N ALA A 374 -30.54 -4.35 18.24
CA ALA A 374 -29.38 -3.71 17.60
C ALA A 374 -29.71 -2.29 17.14
N LEU A 375 -30.93 -2.04 16.62
CA LEU A 375 -31.41 -0.69 16.29
C LEU A 375 -31.50 0.20 17.52
N TYR A 376 -32.02 -0.33 18.64
CA TYR A 376 -32.07 0.41 19.91
C TYR A 376 -30.66 0.74 20.42
N ALA A 377 -29.75 -0.24 20.40
CA ALA A 377 -28.36 -0.06 20.76
C ALA A 377 -27.68 1.02 19.90
N ALA A 378 -27.91 1.03 18.58
CA ALA A 378 -27.40 2.06 17.69
C ALA A 378 -27.93 3.46 18.05
N ARG A 379 -29.23 3.59 18.38
CA ARG A 379 -29.79 4.88 18.84
C ARG A 379 -29.16 5.34 20.14
N LEU A 380 -28.90 4.43 21.08
CA LEU A 380 -28.18 4.76 22.32
C LEU A 380 -26.73 5.18 22.02
N ALA A 381 -26.07 4.50 21.10
CA ALA A 381 -24.73 4.82 20.64
C ALA A 381 -24.65 6.23 20.02
N ALA A 382 -25.68 6.66 19.27
CA ALA A 382 -25.77 7.99 18.67
C ALA A 382 -25.80 9.14 19.70
N SER A 383 -26.22 8.86 20.94
CA SER A 383 -26.20 9.84 22.03
C SER A 383 -24.80 10.11 22.61
N ARG A 384 -23.82 9.24 22.32
CA ARG A 384 -22.43 9.37 22.79
C ARG A 384 -21.64 10.28 21.86
N ALA A 385 -20.90 11.23 22.41
CA ALA A 385 -20.00 12.11 21.65
C ALA A 385 -18.66 11.40 21.36
N ALA A 386 -18.62 10.53 20.35
CA ALA A 386 -17.41 9.83 19.91
C ALA A 386 -17.35 9.69 18.37
N ALA A 387 -16.14 9.58 17.82
CA ALA A 387 -15.94 9.38 16.37
C ALA A 387 -16.43 8.00 15.89
N VAL A 388 -16.29 6.98 16.74
CA VAL A 388 -16.96 5.69 16.61
C VAL A 388 -17.62 5.38 17.94
N SER A 389 -18.89 5.01 17.91
CA SER A 389 -19.66 4.63 19.09
C SER A 389 -20.32 3.29 18.83
N VAL A 390 -19.95 2.27 19.61
CA VAL A 390 -20.53 0.93 19.54
C VAL A 390 -21.19 0.62 20.87
N VAL A 391 -22.45 0.19 20.83
CA VAL A 391 -23.20 -0.28 22.01
C VAL A 391 -23.63 -1.72 21.77
N THR A 392 -23.54 -2.55 22.80
CA THR A 392 -24.01 -3.93 22.78
C THR A 392 -25.26 -4.10 23.64
N SER A 393 -26.05 -5.14 23.37
CA SER A 393 -27.22 -5.58 24.15
C SER A 393 -27.01 -5.52 25.67
N ASP A 394 -25.84 -5.95 26.14
CA ASP A 394 -25.54 -6.08 27.57
C ASP A 394 -25.42 -4.70 28.26
N GLU A 395 -24.97 -3.68 27.52
CA GLU A 395 -24.92 -2.31 28.01
C GLU A 395 -26.32 -1.69 28.09
N VAL A 396 -27.22 -2.07 27.17
CA VAL A 396 -28.62 -1.62 27.16
C VAL A 396 -29.38 -2.10 28.38
N THR A 397 -29.21 -3.38 28.74
CA THR A 397 -29.86 -3.96 29.93
C THR A 397 -29.41 -3.25 31.22
N SER A 398 -28.14 -2.86 31.30
CA SER A 398 -27.61 -2.08 32.43
C SER A 398 -28.20 -0.66 32.52
N HIS A 399 -28.40 0.01 31.38
CA HIS A 399 -28.93 1.38 31.35
C HIS A 399 -30.43 1.43 31.67
N VAL A 400 -31.20 0.45 31.18
CA VAL A 400 -32.63 0.32 31.53
C VAL A 400 -32.79 -0.07 33.01
N ALA A 401 -31.92 -0.93 33.56
CA ALA A 401 -31.88 -1.22 34.99
C ALA A 401 -31.54 0.02 35.85
N LEU A 402 -30.68 0.92 35.35
CA LEU A 402 -30.35 2.18 36.02
C LEU A 402 -31.48 3.23 35.92
N LEU A 403 -32.23 3.26 34.82
CA LEU A 403 -33.38 4.18 34.68
C LEU A 403 -34.63 3.70 35.44
N SER A 404 -34.81 2.39 35.58
CA SER A 404 -35.89 1.79 36.38
C SER A 404 -35.64 1.82 37.89
N THR A 405 -34.47 2.29 38.34
CA THR A 405 -34.16 2.52 39.76
C THR A 405 -34.37 3.98 40.19
N VAL A 406 -34.82 4.86 39.28
CA VAL A 406 -35.29 6.20 39.65
C VAL A 406 -36.79 6.09 40.00
N PRO A 407 -37.20 6.36 41.25
CA PRO A 407 -38.61 6.42 41.60
C PRO A 407 -39.29 7.56 40.86
N ASP A 408 -40.45 7.29 40.26
CA ASP A 408 -41.39 8.33 39.84
C ASP A 408 -41.89 9.05 41.10
N ASP A 409 -41.21 10.10 41.56
CA ASP A 409 -41.75 11.12 42.48
C ASP A 409 -40.74 12.27 42.68
N VAL A 410 -40.92 13.39 41.93
CA VAL A 410 -40.88 14.77 42.44
C VAL A 410 -41.87 15.63 41.67
#